data_AF-A0A816HYP3-F1
#
_entry.id   AF-A0A816HYP3-F1
#
_cell.length_a   1.000
_cell.length_b   1.000
_cell.length_c   1.000
_cell.angle_alpha   90.00
_cell.angle_beta   90.00
_cell.angle_gamma   90.00
#
_symmetry.space_group_name_H-M   'P 1'
#
loop_
_entity.id
_entity.type
_entity.pdbx_description
1 polymer ?
#
loop_
_entity_poly.entity_id
_entity_poly.type
_entity_poly.pdbx_seq_one_letter_code
_entity_poly.pdbx_strand_id
1 'polypeptide(L)'
;KYSQDEVSTTNSNGKQSKKSRKAQHQSKQFVPDELKDEKYWARRRKNNLAAKRSRDARRMKENQIALRADFLERESDLLKKQLEDLKRENQKLKMKLIQYESSIKQ
;
A
#
# COMPACT_ATOMS: atom_id res chain seq x y z
N LYS A 1 4.99 1.20 -23.88
CA LYS A 1 3.59 1.13 -23.39
C LYS A 1 3.55 0.09 -22.29
N TYR A 2 3.79 0.52 -21.04
CA TYR A 2 3.79 -0.37 -19.88
C TYR A 2 2.33 -0.67 -19.53
N SER A 3 1.95 -1.94 -19.54
CA SER A 3 0.59 -2.40 -19.26
C SER A 3 0.35 -2.30 -17.75
N GLN A 4 -0.65 -1.51 -17.35
CA GLN A 4 -1.13 -1.45 -15.97
C GLN A 4 -1.96 -2.70 -15.71
N ASP A 5 -1.31 -3.76 -15.23
CA ASP A 5 -2.03 -4.88 -14.64
C ASP A 5 -2.36 -4.53 -13.18
N GLU A 6 -3.67 -4.47 -12.94
CA GLU A 6 -4.40 -4.24 -11.69
C GLU A 6 -3.73 -4.84 -10.43
N VAL A 7 -3.22 -3.99 -9.54
CA VAL A 7 -2.73 -4.42 -8.22
C VAL A 7 -3.92 -4.68 -7.30
N SER A 8 -4.46 -5.90 -7.35
CA SER A 8 -5.42 -6.41 -6.38
C SER A 8 -4.71 -6.71 -5.04
N THR A 9 -4.57 -5.68 -4.19
CA THR A 9 -4.05 -5.86 -2.83
C THR A 9 -5.15 -6.43 -1.92
N THR A 10 -5.27 -7.76 -1.87
CA THR A 10 -6.06 -8.41 -0.81
C THR A 10 -5.19 -8.54 0.43
N ASN A 11 -5.42 -7.66 1.41
CA ASN A 11 -4.69 -7.66 2.67
C ASN A 11 -5.27 -8.72 3.61
N SER A 12 -4.60 -9.87 3.72
CA SER A 12 -4.86 -10.93 4.69
C SER A 12 -4.37 -10.53 6.08
N ASN A 13 -5.31 -10.19 6.97
CA ASN A 13 -5.06 -10.31 8.41
C ASN A 13 -6.34 -10.70 9.14
N GLY A 14 -6.32 -11.92 9.68
CA GLY A 14 -7.46 -12.57 10.30
C GLY A 14 -7.90 -11.88 11.59
N LYS A 15 -9.19 -11.53 11.65
CA LYS A 15 -9.98 -11.48 12.88
C LYS A 15 -11.34 -12.13 12.58
N GLN A 16 -11.67 -13.18 13.32
CA GLN A 16 -12.94 -13.92 13.22
C GLN A 16 -14.15 -13.06 13.63
N SER A 17 -15.31 -13.45 13.07
CA SER A 17 -16.71 -13.00 13.32
C SER A 17 -17.12 -11.69 12.62
N LYS A 18 -18.27 -11.57 11.93
CA LYS A 18 -19.58 -12.25 12.01
C LYS A 18 -20.19 -12.40 10.60
N LYS A 19 -21.07 -13.41 10.43
CA LYS A 19 -21.89 -13.67 9.22
C LYS A 19 -22.31 -12.37 8.50
N SER A 20 -22.01 -12.29 7.20
CA SER A 20 -22.45 -11.23 6.31
C SER A 20 -23.98 -11.22 6.22
N ARG A 21 -24.64 -10.39 7.04
CA ARG A 21 -26.01 -9.98 6.72
C ARG A 21 -25.92 -9.18 5.44
N LYS A 22 -26.60 -9.63 4.38
CA LYS A 22 -26.77 -8.89 3.12
C LYS A 22 -27.02 -7.43 3.48
N ALA A 23 -26.17 -6.53 3.01
CA ALA A 23 -26.33 -5.10 3.19
C ALA A 23 -27.56 -4.66 2.37
N GLN A 24 -28.75 -4.86 2.95
CA GLN A 24 -29.92 -4.14 2.49
C GLN A 24 -29.60 -2.67 2.72
N HIS A 25 -29.48 -1.90 1.63
CA HIS A 25 -29.41 -0.46 1.67
C HIS A 25 -30.73 0.05 2.27
N GLN A 26 -30.79 0.09 3.59
CA GLN A 26 -31.87 0.74 4.31
C GLN A 26 -31.76 2.22 3.95
N SER A 27 -32.79 2.75 3.29
CA SER A 27 -32.85 4.16 2.96
C SER A 27 -32.62 4.97 4.23
N LYS A 28 -31.81 6.03 4.14
CA LYS A 28 -31.50 6.89 5.28
C LYS A 28 -32.77 7.67 5.62
N GLN A 29 -33.64 7.09 6.44
CA GLN A 29 -34.77 7.83 6.99
C GLN A 29 -34.23 8.89 7.93
N PHE A 30 -34.43 10.16 7.54
CA PHE A 30 -34.11 11.29 8.38
C PHE A 30 -35.13 11.35 9.51
N VAL A 31 -34.68 11.65 10.73
CA VAL A 31 -35.58 11.87 11.86
C VAL A 31 -36.11 13.30 11.74
N PRO A 32 -37.43 13.52 11.59
CA PRO A 32 -38.03 14.85 11.59
C PRO A 32 -37.58 15.67 12.79
N ASP A 33 -37.47 16.99 12.63
CA ASP A 33 -36.88 17.86 13.67
C ASP A 33 -37.65 17.81 14.99
N GLU A 34 -38.98 17.68 14.93
CA GLU A 34 -39.88 17.54 16.07
C GLU A 34 -39.64 16.25 16.88
N LEU A 35 -39.00 15.24 16.28
CA LEU A 35 -38.73 13.93 16.89
C LEU A 35 -37.27 13.75 17.33
N LYS A 36 -36.46 14.82 17.29
CA LYS A 36 -35.06 14.79 17.75
C LYS A 36 -34.99 14.92 19.27
N ASP A 37 -35.18 13.80 19.94
CA ASP A 37 -35.05 13.66 21.39
C ASP A 37 -33.58 13.59 21.88
N GLU A 38 -33.38 13.64 23.21
CA GLU A 38 -32.05 13.50 23.81
C GLU A 38 -31.36 12.18 23.40
N LYS A 39 -32.15 11.10 23.26
CA LYS A 39 -31.66 9.79 22.83
C LYS A 39 -31.11 9.85 21.39
N TYR A 40 -31.72 10.60 20.49
CA TYR A 40 -31.23 10.86 19.13
C TYR A 40 -29.90 11.62 19.19
N TRP A 41 -29.82 12.71 19.96
CA TRP A 41 -28.60 13.50 20.09
C TRP A 41 -27.43 12.70 20.67
N ALA A 42 -27.68 11.86 21.68
CA ALA A 42 -26.69 10.93 22.22
C ALA A 42 -26.17 9.95 21.14
N ARG A 43 -27.06 9.35 20.34
CA ARG A 43 -26.66 8.50 19.20
C ARG A 43 -25.84 9.27 18.17
N ARG A 44 -26.25 10.50 17.83
CA ARG A 44 -25.56 11.34 16.84
C ARG A 44 -24.15 11.71 17.28
N ARG A 45 -23.99 12.12 18.54
CA ARG A 45 -22.67 12.39 19.17
C ARG A 45 -21.77 11.16 19.11
N LYS A 46 -22.28 10.00 19.50
CA LYS A 46 -21.54 8.72 19.44
C LYS A 46 -21.12 8.35 18.01
N ASN A 47 -22.02 8.52 17.03
CA ASN A 47 -21.72 8.24 15.63
C ASN A 47 -20.65 9.20 15.07
N ASN A 48 -20.69 10.49 15.42
CA ASN A 48 -19.67 11.46 15.01
C ASN A 48 -18.29 11.07 15.54
N LEU A 49 -18.21 10.67 16.83
CA LEU A 49 -16.95 10.19 17.42
C LEU A 49 -16.44 8.93 16.71
N ALA A 50 -17.33 7.96 16.46
CA ALA A 50 -16.98 6.74 15.74
C ALA A 50 -16.50 7.03 14.31
N ALA A 51 -17.15 7.96 13.61
CA ALA A 51 -16.78 8.38 12.27
C ALA A 51 -15.40 9.05 12.26
N LYS A 52 -15.10 9.93 13.23
CA LYS A 52 -13.78 10.54 13.40
C LYS A 52 -12.71 9.45 13.60
N ARG A 53 -12.91 8.57 14.57
CA ARG A 53 -11.99 7.45 14.85
C ARG A 53 -11.77 6.56 13.62
N SER A 54 -12.83 6.27 12.86
CA SER A 54 -12.74 5.47 11.64
C SER A 54 -11.92 6.18 10.56
N ARG A 55 -12.12 7.49 10.38
CA ARG A 55 -11.33 8.30 9.44
C ARG A 55 -9.86 8.33 9.84
N ASP A 56 -9.56 8.55 11.11
CA ASP A 56 -8.17 8.61 11.59
C ASP A 56 -7.47 7.24 11.46
N ALA A 57 -8.18 6.15 11.74
CA ALA A 57 -7.66 4.79 11.52
C ALA A 57 -7.36 4.51 10.04
N ARG A 58 -8.24 4.94 9.12
CA ARG A 58 -8.00 4.80 7.68
C ARG A 58 -6.79 5.62 7.25
N ARG A 59 -6.73 6.90 7.66
CA ARG A 59 -5.60 7.79 7.35
C ARG A 59 -4.27 7.23 7.84
N MET A 60 -4.22 6.70 9.07
CA MET A 60 -2.99 6.05 9.58
C MET A 60 -2.57 4.87 8.69
N LYS A 61 -3.52 4.05 8.24
CA LYS A 61 -3.23 2.92 7.36
C LYS A 61 -2.71 3.40 5.99
N GLU A 62 -3.36 4.40 5.40
CA GLU A 62 -2.94 5.00 4.12
C GLU A 62 -1.53 5.58 4.23
N ASN A 63 -1.24 6.33 5.31
CA ASN A 63 0.09 6.87 5.56
C ASN A 63 1.16 5.77 5.72
N GLN A 64 0.84 4.67 6.42
CA GLN A 64 1.75 3.52 6.53
C GLN A 64 2.03 2.88 5.17
N ILE A 65 1.02 2.76 4.31
CA ILE A 65 1.18 2.23 2.95
C ILE A 65 2.08 3.16 2.13
N ALA A 66 1.83 4.47 2.17
CA ALA A 66 2.65 5.46 1.46
C ALA A 66 4.12 5.40 1.90
N LEU A 67 4.38 5.42 3.22
CA LEU A 67 5.75 5.32 3.74
C LEU A 67 6.44 4.01 3.32
N ARG A 68 5.70 2.90 3.29
CA ARG A 68 6.25 1.62 2.86
C ARG A 68 6.56 1.60 1.36
N ALA A 69 5.69 2.19 0.54
CA ALA A 69 5.92 2.31 -0.90
C ALA A 69 7.18 3.14 -1.18
N ASP A 70 7.28 4.34 -0.58
CA ASP A 70 8.44 5.23 -0.74
C ASP A 70 9.76 4.57 -0.33
N PHE A 71 9.74 3.72 0.70
CA PHE A 71 10.91 2.95 1.14
C PHE A 71 11.29 1.89 0.10
N LEU A 72 10.31 1.09 -0.36
CA LEU A 72 10.55 0.02 -1.32
C LEU A 72 11.01 0.55 -2.69
N GLU A 73 10.48 1.70 -3.13
CA GLU A 73 10.93 2.36 -4.36
C GLU A 73 12.40 2.76 -4.27
N ARG A 74 12.78 3.44 -3.18
CA ARG A 74 14.18 3.84 -2.93
C ARG A 74 15.11 2.62 -2.87
N GLU A 75 14.70 1.57 -2.18
CA GLU A 75 15.50 0.34 -2.07
C GLU A 75 15.64 -0.36 -3.42
N SER A 76 14.56 -0.42 -4.21
CA SER A 76 14.60 -1.00 -5.56
C SER A 76 15.59 -0.27 -6.46
N ASP A 77 15.57 1.06 -6.43
CA ASP A 77 16.45 1.87 -7.27
C ASP A 77 17.92 1.79 -6.81
N LEU A 78 18.16 1.73 -5.50
CA LEU A 78 19.49 1.48 -4.96
C LEU A 78 20.04 0.12 -5.43
N LEU A 79 19.24 -0.95 -5.32
CA LEU A 79 19.64 -2.29 -5.74
C LEU A 79 19.89 -2.36 -7.25
N LYS A 80 19.05 -1.71 -8.07
CA LYS A 80 19.28 -1.62 -9.53
C LYS A 80 20.60 -0.94 -9.84
N LYS A 81 20.91 0.17 -9.17
CA LYS A 81 22.17 0.89 -9.35
C LYS A 81 23.38 0.03 -8.98
N GLN A 82 23.35 -0.61 -7.81
CA GLN A 82 24.40 -1.53 -7.37
C GLN A 82 24.62 -2.68 -8.35
N LEU A 83 23.52 -3.28 -8.85
CA LEU A 83 23.59 -4.33 -9.85
C LEU A 83 24.22 -3.85 -11.15
N GLU A 84 23.88 -2.64 -11.60
CA GLU A 84 24.46 -2.05 -12.80
C GLU A 84 25.95 -1.78 -12.64
N ASP A 85 26.37 -1.22 -11.49
CA ASP A 85 27.78 -0.97 -11.17
C ASP A 85 28.59 -2.28 -11.19
N LEU A 86 28.08 -3.34 -10.54
CA LEU A 86 28.72 -4.66 -10.54
C LEU A 86 28.77 -5.28 -11.93
N LYS A 87 27.70 -5.14 -12.74
CA LYS A 87 27.71 -5.61 -14.13
C LYS A 87 28.76 -4.90 -14.96
N ARG A 88 28.89 -3.58 -14.82
CA ARG A 88 29.92 -2.78 -15.51
C ARG A 88 31.32 -3.22 -15.09
N GLU A 89 31.57 -3.46 -13.81
CA GLU A 89 32.85 -3.98 -13.33
C GLU A 89 33.15 -5.38 -13.87
N ASN A 90 32.18 -6.29 -13.80
CA ASN A 90 32.33 -7.65 -14.32
C ASN A 90 32.64 -7.66 -15.82
N GLN A 91 31.99 -6.79 -16.60
CA GLN A 91 32.30 -6.61 -18.03
C GLN A 91 33.73 -6.15 -18.25
N LYS A 92 34.20 -5.15 -17.49
CA LYS A 92 35.60 -4.67 -17.57
C LYS A 92 36.60 -5.78 -17.25
N LEU A 93 36.34 -6.57 -16.21
CA LEU A 93 37.19 -7.69 -15.83
C LEU A 93 37.22 -8.78 -16.90
N LYS A 94 36.07 -9.12 -17.48
CA LYS A 94 35.99 -10.06 -18.62
C LYS A 94 36.79 -9.58 -19.84
N MET A 95 36.71 -8.29 -20.18
CA MET A 95 37.51 -7.73 -21.28
C MET A 95 39.01 -7.83 -21.02
N LYS A 96 39.46 -7.51 -19.80
CA LYS A 96 40.87 -7.66 -19.41
C LYS A 96 41.33 -9.12 -19.47
N LEU A 97 40.49 -10.04 -19.02
CA LEU A 97 40.80 -11.48 -19.07
C LEU A 97 41.02 -11.94 -20.51
N ILE A 98 40.09 -11.58 -21.43
CA ILE A 98 40.22 -11.89 -22.86
C ILE A 98 41.50 -11.31 -23.45
N GLN A 99 41.86 -10.08 -23.07
CA GLN A 99 43.10 -9.44 -23.52
C GLN A 99 44.34 -10.21 -23.06
N TYR A 100 44.40 -10.63 -21.79
CA TYR A 100 45.50 -11.43 -21.27
C TYR A 100 45.58 -12.82 -21.93
N GLU A 101 44.45 -13.52 -22.08
CA GLU A 101 44.40 -14.82 -22.75
C GLU A 101 44.85 -14.73 -24.22
N SER A 102 44.53 -13.63 -24.91
CA SER A 102 44.97 -13.39 -26.29
C SER A 102 46.47 -13.10 -26.36
N SER A 103 47.01 -12.38 -25.37
CA SER A 103 48.43 -12.01 -25.31
C SER A 103 49.34 -13.21 -24.97
N ILE A 104 48.84 -14.18 -24.20
CA ILE A 104 49.58 -15.41 -23.86
C ILE A 104 49.64 -16.41 -25.03
N LYS A 105 48.66 -16.34 -25.95
CA LYS A 105 48.57 -17.25 -27.11
C LYS A 105 49.38 -16.79 -28.33
N GLN A 106 49.96 -15.59 -28.31
CA GLN A 106 50.89 -15.08 -29.32
C GLN A 106 52.33 -15.49 -28.96
#